data_AF-A0A8H7T7L6-F1
#
_entry.id   AF-A0A8H7T7L6-F1
#
_cell.length_a   1.000
_cell.length_b   1.000
_cell.length_c   1.000
_cell.angle_alpha   90.00
_cell.angle_beta   90.00
_cell.angle_gamma   90.00
#
_symmetry.space_group_name_H-M   'P 1'
#
loop_
_entity.id
_entity.type
_entity.pdbx_description
1 polymer ?
#
loop_
_entity_poly.entity_id
_entity_poly.type
_entity_poly.pdbx_seq_one_letter_code
_entity_poly.pdbx_strand_id
1 'polypeptide(L)'
;MFEPKCSSITVRVDDLERWEDNWLEYHEHSDSPEWCVPSARWGTNPDLIHVEDWGEGPHLLECCGTQRPLGKAVSVLVEASSEFGFVTVHDYFSTVHPWLMSLHDEIREAHPMLLIDDEPLPVGTELLVEFRQPDKLWIELKWDRNITQSDGFKVQRIPIT
;
A
#
# COMPACT_ATOMS: atom_id res chain seq x y z
N MET A 1 30.33 16.27 -13.97
CA MET A 1 28.91 16.67 -14.04
C MET A 1 28.29 16.21 -12.74
N PHE A 2 27.70 17.11 -11.95
CA PHE A 2 26.98 16.70 -10.74
C PHE A 2 25.55 16.40 -11.14
N GLU A 3 25.12 15.17 -10.91
CA GLU A 3 23.72 14.82 -10.99
C GLU A 3 22.97 15.68 -9.94
N PRO A 4 21.89 16.38 -10.32
CA PRO A 4 21.08 17.12 -9.37
C PRO A 4 20.60 16.17 -8.28
N LYS A 5 20.61 16.61 -7.01
CA LYS A 5 20.33 15.76 -5.83
C LYS A 5 18.96 15.06 -5.85
N CYS A 6 18.04 15.44 -6.73
CA CYS A 6 16.70 14.87 -6.83
C CYS A 6 16.20 14.96 -8.29
N SER A 7 16.92 14.32 -9.20
CA SER A 7 16.54 14.19 -10.63
C SER A 7 15.38 13.23 -10.84
N SER A 8 15.15 12.32 -9.89
CA SER A 8 14.00 11.43 -9.85
C SER A 8 13.60 11.05 -8.43
N ILE A 9 12.35 10.59 -8.28
CA ILE A 9 11.80 10.02 -7.03
C ILE A 9 11.04 8.76 -7.41
N THR A 10 11.35 7.63 -6.77
CA THR A 10 10.51 6.43 -6.88
C THR A 10 9.51 6.45 -5.73
N VAL A 11 8.22 6.49 -6.05
CA VAL A 11 7.13 6.59 -5.07
C VAL A 11 6.49 5.22 -4.90
N ARG A 12 6.22 4.85 -3.66
CA ARG A 12 5.57 3.59 -3.23
C ARG A 12 4.37 3.87 -2.35
N VAL A 13 3.42 2.93 -2.32
CA VAL A 13 2.27 2.96 -1.41
C VAL A 13 2.51 1.93 -0.32
N ASP A 14 2.70 2.36 0.93
CA ASP A 14 3.01 1.47 2.06
C ASP A 14 1.92 0.40 2.25
N ASP A 15 0.66 0.79 2.07
CA ASP A 15 -0.48 -0.11 2.22
C ASP A 15 -0.40 -1.31 1.26
N LEU A 16 0.01 -1.07 0.01
CA LEU A 16 0.14 -2.12 -1.00
C LEU A 16 1.44 -2.92 -0.84
N GLU A 17 2.50 -2.31 -0.31
CA GLU A 17 3.75 -3.02 0.02
C GLU A 17 3.56 -4.01 1.17
N ARG A 18 2.73 -3.67 2.16
CA ARG A 18 2.47 -4.51 3.35
C ARG A 18 1.26 -5.42 3.22
N TRP A 19 0.49 -5.30 2.15
CA TRP A 19 -0.80 -5.98 2.04
C TRP A 19 -0.66 -7.50 2.17
N GLU A 20 0.35 -8.10 1.55
CA GLU A 20 0.59 -9.55 1.65
C GLU A 20 0.93 -9.98 3.08
N ASP A 21 1.87 -9.29 3.72
CA ASP A 21 2.30 -9.60 5.09
C ASP A 21 1.14 -9.47 6.08
N ASN A 22 0.38 -8.37 6.01
CA ASN A 22 -0.79 -8.17 6.88
C ASN A 22 -1.88 -9.21 6.61
N TRP A 23 -2.07 -9.60 5.35
CA TRP A 23 -3.02 -10.65 5.00
C TRP A 23 -2.59 -11.98 5.63
N LEU A 24 -1.30 -12.30 5.62
CA LEU A 24 -0.78 -13.51 6.27
C LEU A 24 -0.93 -13.43 7.79
N GLU A 25 -0.56 -12.31 8.42
CA GLU A 25 -0.73 -12.11 9.86
C GLU A 25 -2.20 -12.26 10.29
N TYR A 26 -3.15 -11.70 9.53
CA TYR A 26 -4.58 -11.87 9.78
C TYR A 26 -5.03 -13.34 9.64
N HIS A 27 -4.38 -14.08 8.73
CA HIS A 27 -4.69 -15.47 8.44
C HIS A 27 -3.77 -16.47 9.15
N GLU A 28 -3.08 -16.07 10.23
CA GLU A 28 -2.24 -16.95 11.06
C GLU A 28 -3.02 -18.19 11.56
N HIS A 29 -4.33 -18.04 11.75
CA HIS A 29 -5.24 -19.14 12.09
C HIS A 29 -5.29 -20.27 11.04
N SER A 30 -4.82 -19.99 9.83
CA SER A 30 -4.72 -20.90 8.71
C SER A 30 -3.28 -21.10 8.26
N ASP A 31 -2.29 -20.96 9.15
CA ASP A 31 -0.85 -21.13 8.84
C ASP A 31 -0.42 -22.58 8.59
N SER A 32 -1.32 -23.54 8.78
CA SER A 32 -1.05 -24.94 8.49
C SER A 32 -2.21 -25.61 7.75
N PRO A 33 -1.92 -26.44 6.73
CA PRO A 33 -2.92 -27.26 6.06
C PRO A 33 -3.68 -28.19 7.02
N GLU A 34 -3.06 -28.55 8.16
CA GLU A 34 -3.61 -29.51 9.13
C GLU A 34 -4.68 -28.89 10.05
N TRP A 35 -4.64 -27.57 10.25
CA TRP A 35 -5.53 -26.85 11.16
C TRP A 35 -6.49 -25.91 10.43
N CYS A 36 -6.54 -26.04 9.09
CA CYS A 36 -7.16 -25.08 8.21
C CYS A 36 -8.70 -25.09 8.28
N VAL A 37 -9.27 -23.90 8.10
CA VAL A 37 -10.70 -23.75 7.84
C VAL A 37 -11.05 -24.37 6.48
N PRO A 38 -12.26 -24.96 6.29
CA PRO A 38 -12.64 -25.60 5.03
C PRO A 38 -12.60 -24.70 3.78
N SER A 39 -12.57 -23.37 3.97
CA SER A 39 -12.49 -22.37 2.90
C SER A 39 -11.07 -22.06 2.43
N ALA A 40 -10.04 -22.61 3.09
CA ALA A 40 -8.66 -22.30 2.75
C ALA A 40 -8.16 -23.12 1.56
N ARG A 41 -7.40 -22.47 0.66
CA ARG A 41 -6.77 -23.11 -0.49
C ARG A 41 -5.25 -22.98 -0.40
N TRP A 42 -4.57 -24.10 -0.53
CA TRP A 42 -3.11 -24.18 -0.53
C TRP A 42 -2.57 -24.58 -1.91
N GLY A 43 -1.38 -24.11 -2.26
CA GLY A 43 -0.73 -24.52 -3.50
C GLY A 43 0.68 -23.96 -3.65
N THR A 44 1.34 -24.39 -4.72
CA THR A 44 2.64 -23.85 -5.15
C THR A 44 2.38 -22.68 -6.07
N ASN A 45 2.80 -21.47 -5.69
CA ASN A 45 2.70 -20.31 -6.58
C ASN A 45 4.09 -19.95 -7.13
N PRO A 46 4.29 -19.92 -8.46
CA PRO A 46 5.56 -19.50 -9.06
C PRO A 46 5.92 -18.03 -8.82
N ASP A 47 4.98 -17.17 -8.43
CA ASP A 47 5.23 -15.76 -8.11
C ASP A 47 5.67 -15.55 -6.65
N LEU A 48 5.57 -16.59 -5.80
CA LEU A 48 6.08 -16.61 -4.42
C LEU A 48 7.60 -16.88 -4.36
N ILE A 49 8.37 -16.28 -5.28
CA ILE A 49 9.83 -16.28 -5.17
C ILE A 49 10.24 -15.24 -4.11
N HIS A 50 9.70 -15.35 -2.90
CA HIS A 50 10.26 -14.68 -1.75
C HIS A 50 11.51 -15.48 -1.35
N VAL A 51 12.66 -14.84 -1.50
CA VAL A 51 14.02 -15.39 -1.33
C VAL A 51 14.30 -15.81 0.13
N GLU A 52 13.33 -15.58 1.02
CA GLU A 52 13.44 -15.75 2.46
C GLU A 52 12.33 -16.64 3.04
N ASP A 53 11.55 -17.33 2.21
CA ASP A 53 10.58 -18.29 2.71
C ASP A 53 11.31 -19.58 3.16
N TRP A 54 11.37 -19.79 4.48
CA TRP A 54 12.04 -20.91 5.14
C TRP A 54 11.28 -22.25 4.98
N GLY A 55 10.28 -22.33 4.10
CA GLY A 55 9.46 -23.52 3.90
C GLY A 55 9.43 -23.98 2.44
N GLU A 56 9.98 -25.16 2.15
CA GLU A 56 9.76 -25.90 0.89
C GLU A 56 8.32 -26.51 0.81
N GLY A 57 7.31 -25.81 1.35
CA GLY A 57 5.94 -26.29 1.50
C GLY A 57 4.93 -25.59 0.58
N PRO A 58 3.69 -26.09 0.48
CA PRO A 58 2.61 -25.35 -0.17
C PRO A 58 2.33 -24.06 0.62
N HIS A 59 1.97 -22.98 -0.08
CA HIS A 59 1.63 -21.71 0.56
C HIS A 59 0.11 -21.50 0.58
N LEU A 60 -0.37 -20.74 1.55
CA LEU A 60 -1.78 -20.33 1.62
C LEU A 60 -2.07 -19.32 0.50
N LEU A 61 -3.05 -19.61 -0.35
CA LEU A 61 -3.43 -18.82 -1.53
C LEU A 61 -4.79 -18.13 -1.39
N GLU A 62 -5.66 -18.67 -0.54
CA GLU A 62 -7.01 -18.15 -0.32
C GLU A 62 -7.44 -18.57 1.08
N CYS A 63 -8.10 -17.67 1.81
CA CYS A 63 -8.68 -17.94 3.13
C CYS A 63 -9.80 -16.95 3.43
N CYS A 64 -10.77 -17.36 4.25
CA CYS A 64 -11.92 -16.53 4.64
C CYS A 64 -12.69 -15.89 3.47
N GLY A 65 -12.65 -16.51 2.28
CA GLY A 65 -13.27 -15.97 1.06
C GLY A 65 -12.48 -14.84 0.38
N THR A 66 -11.25 -14.58 0.82
CA THR A 66 -10.34 -13.60 0.23
C THR A 66 -9.13 -14.29 -0.40
N GLN A 67 -8.64 -13.76 -1.51
CA GLN A 67 -7.42 -14.27 -2.16
C GLN A 67 -6.20 -13.59 -1.55
N ARG A 68 -5.10 -14.34 -1.43
CA ARG A 68 -3.82 -13.75 -1.00
C ARG A 68 -3.38 -12.69 -2.03
N PRO A 69 -3.09 -11.46 -1.60
CA PRO A 69 -2.80 -10.33 -2.49
C PRO A 69 -1.35 -10.36 -2.99
N LEU A 70 -1.06 -11.28 -3.90
CA LEU A 70 0.29 -11.50 -4.41
C LEU A 70 0.72 -10.42 -5.41
N GLY A 71 1.98 -9.98 -5.28
CA GLY A 71 2.60 -9.06 -6.24
C GLY A 71 1.95 -7.67 -6.29
N LYS A 72 1.29 -7.25 -5.21
CA LYS A 72 0.59 -5.95 -5.14
C LYS A 72 1.50 -4.76 -4.82
N ALA A 73 2.74 -5.01 -4.43
CA ALA A 73 3.73 -3.95 -4.26
C ALA A 73 4.00 -3.26 -5.61
N VAL A 74 3.60 -1.99 -5.70
CA VAL A 74 3.74 -1.16 -6.91
C VAL A 74 4.51 0.11 -6.61
N SER A 75 5.21 0.61 -7.63
CA SER A 75 5.90 1.90 -7.54
C SER A 75 5.82 2.67 -8.86
N VAL A 76 5.94 3.99 -8.79
CA VAL A 76 6.01 4.87 -9.95
C VAL A 76 7.27 5.73 -9.88
N LEU A 77 7.96 5.87 -11.01
CA LEU A 77 9.09 6.77 -11.13
C LEU A 77 8.59 8.16 -11.54
N VAL A 78 8.94 9.17 -10.75
CA VAL A 78 8.75 10.59 -11.07
C VAL A 78 10.09 11.13 -11.54
N GLU A 79 10.18 11.55 -12.79
CA GLU A 79 11.39 12.16 -13.35
C GLU A 79 11.23 13.68 -13.49
N ALA A 80 12.33 14.41 -13.32
CA ALA A 80 12.35 15.85 -13.52
C ALA A 80 12.01 16.19 -14.98
N SER A 81 10.94 16.94 -15.21
CA SER A 81 10.58 17.39 -16.57
C SER A 81 11.36 18.64 -16.98
N SER A 82 12.00 19.30 -16.02
CA SER A 82 12.60 20.63 -16.20
C SER A 82 14.06 20.56 -16.64
N GLU A 83 14.48 21.56 -17.42
CA GLU A 83 15.88 21.76 -17.81
C GLU A 83 16.82 21.97 -16.60
N PHE A 84 16.25 22.31 -15.44
CA PHE A 84 16.99 22.50 -14.19
C PHE A 84 17.39 21.17 -13.51
N GLY A 85 16.83 20.05 -13.98
CA GLY A 85 17.22 18.70 -13.60
C GLY A 85 16.77 18.26 -12.20
N PHE A 86 15.83 18.97 -11.56
CA PHE A 86 15.20 18.54 -10.31
C PHE A 86 13.70 18.33 -10.48
N VAL A 87 13.15 17.36 -9.73
CA VAL A 87 11.71 17.07 -9.69
C VAL A 87 10.98 18.27 -9.10
N THR A 88 10.00 18.79 -9.84
CA THR A 88 9.12 19.85 -9.35
C THR A 88 7.88 19.27 -8.67
N VAL A 89 7.21 20.11 -7.88
CA VAL A 89 5.88 19.77 -7.32
C VAL A 89 4.90 19.38 -8.44
N HIS A 90 4.98 20.05 -9.59
CA HIS A 90 4.15 19.73 -10.73
C HIS A 90 4.44 18.33 -11.29
N ASP A 91 5.72 17.98 -11.46
CA ASP A 91 6.14 16.65 -11.95
C ASP A 91 5.63 15.54 -11.03
N TYR A 92 5.74 15.78 -9.72
CA TYR A 92 5.25 14.87 -8.70
C TYR A 92 3.74 14.68 -8.79
N PHE A 93 2.95 15.75 -8.71
CA PHE A 93 1.48 15.63 -8.71
C PHE A 93 0.92 15.10 -10.02
N SER A 94 1.44 15.55 -11.16
CA SER A 94 0.96 15.13 -12.47
C SER A 94 1.23 13.64 -12.74
N THR A 95 2.23 13.05 -12.07
CA THR A 95 2.56 11.63 -12.17
C THR A 95 1.85 10.80 -11.10
N VAL A 96 1.96 11.22 -9.84
CA VAL A 96 1.51 10.44 -8.68
C VAL A 96 -0.01 10.45 -8.55
N HIS A 97 -0.69 11.58 -8.81
CA HIS A 97 -2.15 11.64 -8.61
C HIS A 97 -2.92 10.68 -9.55
N PRO A 98 -2.73 10.71 -10.88
CA PRO A 98 -3.40 9.76 -11.77
C PRO A 98 -3.01 8.30 -11.49
N TRP A 99 -1.76 8.06 -11.08
CA TRP A 99 -1.30 6.74 -10.67
C TRP A 99 -2.03 6.23 -9.43
N LEU A 100 -2.16 7.04 -8.38
CA LEU A 100 -2.97 6.68 -7.20
C LEU A 100 -4.44 6.45 -7.54
N MET A 101 -5.01 7.24 -8.47
CA MET A 101 -6.39 7.02 -8.93
C MET A 101 -6.54 5.65 -9.59
N SER A 102 -5.54 5.21 -10.35
CA SER A 102 -5.56 3.89 -10.98
C SER A 102 -5.45 2.73 -9.97
N LEU A 103 -4.94 3.00 -8.77
CA LEU A 103 -4.77 2.03 -7.68
C LEU A 103 -5.86 2.12 -6.62
N HIS A 104 -6.86 2.99 -6.81
CA HIS A 104 -7.86 3.30 -5.80
C HIS A 104 -8.55 2.05 -5.22
N ASP A 105 -8.96 1.11 -6.08
CA ASP A 105 -9.68 -0.09 -5.65
C ASP A 105 -8.77 -1.05 -4.87
N GLU A 106 -7.50 -1.19 -5.29
CA GLU A 106 -6.52 -2.01 -4.60
C GLU A 106 -6.18 -1.44 -3.22
N ILE A 107 -5.99 -0.12 -3.13
CA ILE A 107 -5.76 0.58 -1.86
C ILE A 107 -6.95 0.37 -0.92
N ARG A 108 -8.18 0.47 -1.46
CA ARG A 108 -9.40 0.28 -0.67
C ARG A 108 -9.54 -1.15 -0.16
N GLU A 109 -9.02 -2.15 -0.87
CA GLU A 109 -9.03 -3.55 -0.46
C GLU A 109 -7.90 -3.88 0.54
N ALA A 110 -6.74 -3.24 0.40
CA ALA A 110 -5.61 -3.39 1.32
C ALA A 110 -5.85 -2.74 2.68
N HIS A 111 -6.54 -1.60 2.69
CA HIS A 111 -6.65 -0.74 3.87
C HIS A 111 -7.34 -1.38 5.09
N PRO A 112 -8.43 -2.16 4.98
CA PRO A 112 -9.02 -2.84 6.14
C PRO A 112 -8.05 -3.78 6.86
N MET A 113 -7.14 -4.43 6.11
CA MET A 113 -6.14 -5.35 6.68
C MET A 113 -5.03 -4.62 7.47
N LEU A 114 -4.94 -3.29 7.35
CA LEU A 114 -4.03 -2.43 8.11
C LEU A 114 -4.67 -1.83 9.37
N LEU A 115 -6.00 -1.96 9.50
CA LEU A 115 -6.76 -1.41 10.62
C LEU A 115 -7.15 -2.51 11.60
N ILE A 116 -6.90 -2.24 12.88
CA ILE A 116 -7.10 -3.19 13.99
C ILE A 116 -8.58 -3.54 14.24
N ASP A 117 -9.53 -2.84 13.60
CA ASP A 117 -10.97 -2.91 13.94
C ASP A 117 -11.87 -3.60 12.88
N ASP A 118 -11.33 -4.34 11.91
CA ASP A 118 -12.06 -5.30 11.03
C ASP A 118 -13.27 -4.79 10.22
N GLU A 119 -13.64 -3.52 10.31
CA GLU A 119 -14.81 -2.99 9.61
C GLU A 119 -14.45 -2.56 8.18
N PRO A 120 -15.19 -3.05 7.16
CA PRO A 120 -15.00 -2.61 5.80
C PRO A 120 -15.24 -1.10 5.69
N LEU A 121 -14.39 -0.40 4.94
CA LEU A 121 -14.52 1.04 4.77
C LEU A 121 -15.92 1.40 4.26
N PRO A 122 -16.65 2.29 4.95
CA PRO A 122 -17.94 2.77 4.49
C PRO A 122 -17.89 3.16 3.01
N VAL A 123 -18.96 2.84 2.27
CA VAL A 123 -19.08 3.27 0.87
C VAL A 123 -19.06 4.79 0.84
N GLY A 124 -18.15 5.38 0.07
CA GLY A 124 -17.94 6.83 0.02
C GLY A 124 -16.92 7.38 1.03
N THR A 125 -16.14 6.53 1.69
CA THR A 125 -15.00 7.00 2.51
C THR A 125 -13.96 7.66 1.63
N GLU A 126 -13.67 8.94 1.92
CA GLU A 126 -12.64 9.71 1.24
C GLU A 126 -11.26 9.25 1.76
N LEU A 127 -10.44 8.72 0.86
CA LEU A 127 -9.06 8.35 1.15
C LEU A 127 -8.19 9.61 1.11
N LEU A 128 -7.36 9.80 2.13
CA LEU A 128 -6.41 10.90 2.22
C LEU A 128 -5.00 10.35 2.13
N VAL A 129 -4.17 10.94 1.27
CA VAL A 129 -2.75 10.64 1.24
C VAL A 129 -2.07 11.41 2.37
N GLU A 130 -1.52 10.70 3.34
CA GLU A 130 -0.62 11.28 4.34
C GLU A 130 0.80 11.33 3.74
N PHE A 131 1.21 12.52 3.35
CA PHE A 131 2.55 12.79 2.85
C PHE A 131 3.54 12.92 4.02
N ARG A 132 4.12 11.79 4.46
CA ARG A 132 5.22 11.79 5.45
C ARG A 132 6.58 11.97 4.81
N GLN A 133 6.81 11.33 3.66
CA GLN A 133 8.05 11.41 2.87
C GLN A 133 7.72 11.34 1.36
N PRO A 134 8.53 11.95 0.46
CA PRO A 134 8.24 11.99 -0.97
C PRO A 134 8.24 10.63 -1.66
N ASP A 135 9.02 9.68 -1.16
CA ASP A 135 9.21 8.33 -1.69
C ASP A 135 8.23 7.30 -1.13
N LYS A 136 7.57 7.61 0.00
CA LYS A 136 6.70 6.67 0.71
C LYS A 136 5.39 7.32 1.14
N LEU A 137 4.31 6.89 0.50
CA LEU A 137 2.95 7.37 0.76
C LEU A 137 2.22 6.44 1.71
N TRP A 138 1.56 7.06 2.69
CA TRP A 138 0.67 6.41 3.65
C TRP A 138 -0.76 6.85 3.33
N ILE A 139 -1.74 5.96 3.43
CA ILE A 139 -3.15 6.31 3.23
C ILE A 139 -3.84 6.37 4.59
N GLU A 140 -4.50 7.49 4.88
CA GLU A 140 -5.36 7.66 6.05
C GLU A 140 -6.82 7.75 5.59
N LEU A 141 -7.75 7.15 6.34
CA LEU A 141 -9.17 7.42 6.16
C LEU A 141 -9.53 8.81 6.67
N LYS A 142 -10.44 9.49 5.97
CA LYS A 142 -11.13 10.66 6.51
C LYS A 142 -12.22 10.26 7.52
N TRP A 143 -11.84 9.71 8.67
CA TRP A 143 -12.73 9.66 9.85
C TRP A 143 -11.98 10.03 11.15
N ASP A 144 -12.56 11.00 11.86
CA ASP A 144 -12.20 11.59 13.17
C ASP A 144 -10.82 12.25 13.38
N ARG A 145 -10.65 13.47 12.84
CA ARG A 145 -9.85 14.53 13.50
C ARG A 145 -10.71 15.73 13.89
N ASN A 146 -11.75 15.49 14.68
CA ASN A 146 -12.08 16.43 15.75
C ASN A 146 -11.50 15.86 17.04
N ILE A 147 -10.19 16.04 17.29
CA ILE A 147 -9.55 16.15 18.61
C ILE A 147 -8.04 16.40 18.41
N THR A 148 -7.63 17.57 18.92
CA THR A 148 -6.27 18.09 19.21
C THR A 148 -5.19 18.06 18.13
N GLN A 149 -5.09 19.22 17.47
CA GLN A 149 -3.82 19.87 17.16
C GLN A 149 -2.88 19.81 18.38
N SER A 150 -1.87 18.96 18.33
CA SER A 150 -0.63 19.12 19.11
C SER A 150 0.56 18.80 18.22
N ASP A 151 1.47 19.76 18.18
CA ASP A 151 2.84 19.70 17.69
C ASP A 151 3.10 19.67 16.17
N GLY A 152 3.17 20.89 15.64
CA GLY A 152 4.32 21.35 14.85
C GLY A 152 4.44 20.94 13.38
N PHE A 153 3.79 19.85 12.95
CA PHE A 153 3.85 19.42 11.55
C PHE A 153 2.58 19.80 10.78
N LYS A 154 2.74 20.71 9.81
CA LYS A 154 1.70 21.02 8.82
C LYS A 154 1.59 19.85 7.84
N VAL A 155 0.70 18.92 8.13
CA VAL A 155 0.29 17.89 7.16
C VAL A 155 -0.54 18.56 6.06
N GLN A 156 -0.02 18.58 4.83
CA GLN A 156 -0.78 19.01 3.65
C GLN A 156 -1.68 17.85 3.23
N ARG A 157 -2.99 18.04 3.37
CA ARG A 157 -4.02 17.03 3.05
C ARG A 157 -4.55 17.31 1.66
N ILE A 158 -4.50 16.33 0.77
CA ILE A 158 -4.99 16.44 -0.60
C ILE A 158 -6.07 15.40 -0.81
N PRO A 159 -7.31 15.82 -1.13
CA PRO A 159 -8.40 14.89 -1.40
C PRO A 159 -8.13 14.15 -2.71
N ILE A 160 -8.39 12.85 -2.68
CA ILE A 160 -8.49 12.00 -3.86
C ILE A 160 -9.96 12.06 -4.30
N THR A 161 -10.25 12.71 -5.44
CA THR A 161 -11.58 12.77 -6.08
C THR A 161 -11.48 12.52 -7.56
#